data_AF-A0A1S3QKM7-F1
#
_entry.id   AF-A0A1S3QKM7-F1
#
_cell.length_a   1.000
_cell.length_b   1.000
_cell.length_c   1.000
_cell.angle_alpha   90.00
_cell.angle_beta   90.00
_cell.angle_gamma   90.00
#
_symmetry.space_group_name_H-M   'P 1'
#
loop_
_entity.id
_entity.type
_entity.pdbx_description
1 polymer ?
#
loop_
_entity_poly.entity_id
_entity_poly.type
_entity_poly.pdbx_seq_one_letter_code
_entity_poly.pdbx_strand_id
1 'polypeptide(L)'
;MDLLGVVVVDELHMVGDSGRGYLLELLLTKIRYIALKHNTNNGSLSEGVQIVGMSATLPNLSLLAGWLDAELYQTDYRPVPLKQRLKVGNSIYDSSLSLVRTFKPLITVKGDEDHILSLCYETVSEGHSVLLFCPSKSWCEKLSDSIARAFYNLRHTGGQNGSALQPVALDQGGVVDVLAQLRRTPAGLDPVLQRTVPWGVAFHHAGLTFDERDVLEGAFRGGVVRVLAATSTLSSGVNLPARRVIIRTPTFNGRLLDPLTYRQMAGRAGRMGVDTEGEEGEDGSRH
;
A
#
# COMPACT_ATOMS: atom_id res chain seq x y z
N MET A 1 -29.42 18.32 -16.57
CA MET A 1 -28.05 18.01 -17.03
C MET A 1 -27.27 19.28 -17.29
N ASP A 2 -27.95 20.40 -17.53
CA ASP A 2 -27.39 21.72 -17.85
C ASP A 2 -26.43 22.33 -16.80
N LEU A 3 -26.34 21.75 -15.60
CA LEU A 3 -25.38 22.15 -14.56
C LEU A 3 -24.11 21.30 -14.52
N LEU A 4 -24.11 20.11 -15.13
CA LEU A 4 -23.00 19.18 -15.06
C LEU A 4 -22.06 19.42 -16.24
N GLY A 5 -20.89 20.02 -15.99
CA GLY A 5 -19.89 20.28 -17.03
C GLY A 5 -18.88 19.15 -17.24
N VAL A 6 -18.44 18.49 -16.17
CA VAL A 6 -17.39 17.46 -16.22
C VAL A 6 -17.64 16.34 -15.22
N VAL A 7 -17.23 15.12 -15.60
CA VAL A 7 -17.17 13.95 -14.74
C VAL A 7 -15.76 13.39 -14.77
N VAL A 8 -15.10 13.41 -13.60
CA VAL A 8 -13.79 12.81 -13.40
C VAL A 8 -13.97 11.44 -12.76
N VAL A 9 -13.47 10.40 -13.41
CA VAL A 9 -13.51 9.02 -12.94
C VAL A 9 -12.10 8.57 -12.62
N ASP A 10 -11.80 8.49 -11.34
CA ASP A 10 -10.58 7.85 -10.86
C ASP A 10 -10.76 6.32 -10.87
N GLU A 11 -9.66 5.59 -11.04
CA GLU A 11 -9.64 4.12 -11.13
C GLU A 11 -10.63 3.54 -12.16
N LEU A 12 -10.68 4.10 -13.38
CA LEU A 12 -11.58 3.69 -14.45
C LEU A 12 -11.50 2.19 -14.79
N HIS A 13 -10.38 1.51 -14.49
CA HIS A 13 -10.29 0.05 -14.63
C HIS A 13 -11.32 -0.72 -13.82
N MET A 14 -11.90 -0.12 -12.78
CA MET A 14 -12.96 -0.70 -11.98
C MET A 14 -14.24 -0.95 -12.78
N VAL A 15 -14.40 -0.42 -14.00
CA VAL A 15 -15.49 -0.81 -14.92
C VAL A 15 -15.52 -2.33 -15.14
N GLY A 16 -14.37 -2.99 -15.16
CA GLY A 16 -14.27 -4.45 -15.31
C GLY A 16 -14.51 -5.25 -14.01
N ASP A 17 -14.74 -4.57 -12.87
CA ASP A 17 -14.98 -5.23 -11.58
C ASP A 17 -16.34 -5.94 -11.55
N SER A 18 -16.35 -7.19 -11.08
CA SER A 18 -17.53 -8.05 -11.07
C SER A 18 -18.58 -7.65 -10.02
N GLY A 19 -18.19 -6.89 -8.99
CA GLY A 19 -19.09 -6.51 -7.91
C GLY A 19 -19.84 -5.22 -8.19
N ARG A 20 -19.13 -4.16 -8.57
CA ARG A 20 -19.71 -2.81 -8.74
C ARG A 20 -19.37 -2.13 -10.06
N GLY A 21 -18.52 -2.72 -10.90
CA GLY A 21 -18.08 -2.12 -12.17
C GLY A 21 -19.23 -1.77 -13.11
N TYR A 22 -20.27 -2.61 -13.14
CA TYR A 22 -21.47 -2.36 -13.93
C TYR A 22 -22.15 -1.02 -13.60
N LEU A 23 -22.13 -0.57 -12.35
CA LEU A 23 -22.73 0.72 -11.98
C LEU A 23 -22.00 1.89 -12.64
N LEU A 24 -20.67 1.82 -12.72
CA LEU A 24 -19.85 2.81 -13.39
C LEU A 24 -20.08 2.78 -14.90
N GLU A 25 -20.20 1.59 -15.49
CA GLU A 25 -20.56 1.42 -16.90
C GLU A 25 -21.91 2.04 -17.23
N LEU A 26 -22.95 1.76 -16.44
CA LEU A 26 -24.28 2.32 -16.62
C LEU A 26 -24.29 3.85 -16.46
N LEU A 27 -23.54 4.38 -15.49
CA LEU A 27 -23.43 5.81 -15.26
C LEU A 27 -22.83 6.52 -16.48
N LEU A 28 -21.68 6.05 -16.96
CA LEU A 28 -20.97 6.67 -18.09
C LEU A 28 -21.77 6.52 -19.39
N THR A 29 -22.41 5.37 -19.60
CA THR A 29 -23.29 5.14 -20.76
C THR A 29 -24.48 6.09 -20.77
N LYS A 30 -25.12 6.34 -19.62
CA LYS A 30 -26.24 7.30 -19.52
C LYS A 30 -25.81 8.73 -19.83
N ILE A 31 -24.65 9.15 -19.32
CA ILE A 31 -24.09 10.48 -19.60
C ILE A 31 -23.86 10.63 -21.11
N ARG A 32 -23.20 9.66 -21.74
CA ARG A 32 -22.96 9.65 -23.19
C ARG A 32 -24.25 9.66 -24.00
N TYR A 33 -25.22 8.82 -23.64
CA TYR A 33 -26.50 8.75 -24.33
C TYR A 33 -27.25 10.10 -24.31
N ILE A 34 -27.28 10.77 -23.15
CA ILE A 34 -27.93 12.08 -23.03
C ILE A 34 -27.18 13.15 -23.85
N ALA A 35 -25.85 13.15 -23.81
CA ALA A 35 -25.03 14.07 -24.60
C ALA A 35 -25.26 13.90 -26.11
N LEU A 36 -25.35 12.66 -26.60
CA LEU A 36 -25.64 12.36 -28.00
C LEU A 36 -27.05 12.85 -28.42
N LYS A 37 -28.06 12.64 -27.58
CA LYS A 37 -29.45 13.04 -27.86
C LYS A 37 -29.66 14.56 -27.89
N HIS A 38 -28.89 15.31 -27.10
CA HIS A 38 -28.96 16.77 -27.11
C HIS A 38 -28.33 17.37 -28.38
N ASN A 39 -27.24 16.79 -28.88
CA ASN A 39 -26.60 17.22 -30.13
C ASN A 39 -27.50 17.06 -31.36
N THR A 40 -28.36 16.03 -31.40
CA THR A 40 -29.24 15.78 -32.55
C THR A 40 -30.45 16.72 -32.65
N ASN A 41 -30.88 17.33 -31.53
CA ASN A 41 -32.18 18.01 -31.47
C ASN A 41 -32.10 19.55 -31.55
N ASN A 42 -30.97 20.18 -31.22
CA ASN A 42 -30.95 21.63 -30.99
C ASN A 42 -29.97 22.45 -31.83
N GLY A 43 -29.16 21.88 -32.73
CA GLY A 43 -28.26 22.65 -33.63
C GLY A 43 -27.29 23.63 -32.95
N SER A 44 -27.28 23.64 -31.62
CA SER A 44 -26.54 24.52 -30.74
C SER A 44 -25.48 23.67 -30.06
N LEU A 45 -24.24 24.15 -30.10
CA LEU A 45 -23.06 23.59 -29.46
C LEU A 45 -23.19 23.69 -27.92
N SER A 46 -24.23 23.09 -27.31
CA SER A 46 -24.24 22.97 -25.85
C SER A 46 -23.05 22.10 -25.49
N GLU A 47 -22.09 22.66 -24.74
CA GLU A 47 -20.94 21.95 -24.22
C GLU A 47 -21.41 20.64 -23.58
N GLY A 48 -21.12 19.52 -24.25
CA GLY A 48 -21.43 18.20 -23.70
C GLY A 48 -20.67 17.99 -22.40
N VAL A 49 -21.16 17.04 -21.59
CA VAL A 49 -20.45 16.68 -20.35
C VAL A 49 -19.08 16.09 -20.72
N GLN A 50 -18.00 16.73 -20.29
CA GLN A 50 -16.64 16.19 -20.47
C GLN A 50 -16.44 15.00 -19.54
N ILE A 51 -15.83 13.92 -20.03
CA ILE A 51 -15.46 12.77 -19.22
C ILE A 51 -13.93 12.67 -19.18
N VAL A 52 -13.37 12.66 -17.97
CA VAL A 52 -11.92 12.47 -17.75
C VAL A 52 -11.72 11.19 -16.94
N GLY A 53 -11.16 10.17 -17.58
CA GLY A 53 -10.88 8.88 -16.96
C GLY A 53 -9.41 8.71 -16.61
N MET A 54 -9.10 8.29 -15.38
CA MET A 54 -7.76 7.96 -14.93
C MET A 54 -7.73 6.50 -14.49
N SER A 55 -6.66 5.78 -14.82
CA SER A 55 -6.56 4.36 -14.49
C SER A 55 -5.11 3.87 -14.50
N ALA A 56 -4.82 2.83 -13.70
CA ALA A 56 -3.67 1.97 -13.89
C ALA A 56 -3.62 1.36 -15.31
N THR A 57 -2.43 0.92 -15.73
CA THR A 57 -2.19 0.35 -17.08
C THR A 57 -3.08 -0.86 -17.34
N LEU A 58 -3.90 -0.77 -18.39
CA LEU A 58 -4.82 -1.82 -18.83
C LEU A 58 -4.51 -2.23 -20.28
N PRO A 59 -4.63 -3.54 -20.62
CA PRO A 59 -4.40 -4.00 -21.98
C PRO A 59 -5.45 -3.50 -22.99
N ASN A 60 -6.68 -3.21 -22.53
CA ASN A 60 -7.83 -2.81 -23.35
C ASN A 60 -8.15 -1.31 -23.25
N LEU A 61 -7.15 -0.47 -22.97
CA LEU A 61 -7.35 0.96 -22.76
C LEU A 61 -7.85 1.70 -24.01
N SER A 62 -7.43 1.26 -25.21
CA SER A 62 -7.93 1.79 -26.49
C SER A 62 -9.43 1.55 -26.69
N LEU A 63 -9.95 0.39 -26.23
CA LEU A 63 -11.37 0.09 -26.28
C LEU A 63 -12.18 1.01 -25.36
N LEU A 64 -11.66 1.28 -24.16
CA LEU A 64 -12.29 2.22 -23.22
C LEU A 64 -12.29 3.65 -23.78
N ALA A 65 -11.17 4.10 -24.35
CA ALA A 65 -11.08 5.40 -25.00
C ALA A 65 -12.08 5.53 -26.18
N GLY A 66 -12.18 4.49 -27.01
CA GLY A 66 -13.16 4.44 -28.10
C GLY A 66 -14.62 4.43 -27.62
N TRP A 67 -14.93 3.68 -26.56
CA TRP A 67 -16.26 3.67 -25.94
C TRP A 67 -16.65 5.06 -25.39
N LEU A 68 -15.70 5.75 -24.75
CA LEU A 68 -15.92 7.07 -24.18
C LEU A 68 -15.79 8.22 -25.18
N ASP A 69 -15.34 7.95 -26.41
CA ASP A 69 -15.02 8.95 -27.43
C ASP A 69 -14.02 9.99 -26.89
N ALA A 70 -12.96 9.48 -26.27
CA ALA A 70 -11.96 10.26 -25.55
C ALA A 70 -10.57 10.12 -26.19
N GLU A 71 -9.77 11.19 -26.10
CA GLU A 71 -8.35 11.13 -26.40
C GLU A 71 -7.63 10.23 -25.38
N LEU A 72 -6.66 9.45 -25.88
CA LEU A 72 -5.90 8.52 -25.05
C LEU A 72 -4.49 9.04 -24.79
N TYR A 73 -4.15 9.19 -23.51
CA TYR A 73 -2.78 9.41 -23.05
C TYR A 73 -2.30 8.22 -22.22
N GLN A 74 -1.13 7.68 -22.56
CA GLN A 74 -0.50 6.58 -21.81
C GLN A 74 0.97 6.91 -21.57
N THR A 75 1.44 6.66 -20.36
CA THR A 75 2.84 6.81 -19.97
C THR A 75 3.22 5.74 -18.95
N ASP A 76 4.45 5.26 -19.02
CA ASP A 76 5.04 4.38 -18.00
C ASP A 76 5.92 5.16 -17.01
N TYR A 77 5.90 6.50 -17.09
CA TYR A 77 6.66 7.36 -16.19
C TYR A 77 6.19 7.19 -14.75
N ARG A 78 7.12 6.80 -13.88
CA ARG A 78 6.94 6.73 -12.43
C ARG A 78 8.03 7.58 -11.77
N PRO A 79 7.69 8.62 -11.01
CA PRO A 79 8.73 9.52 -10.51
C PRO A 79 9.64 8.90 -9.44
N VAL A 80 9.17 7.88 -8.72
CA VAL A 80 10.02 7.01 -7.88
C VAL A 80 10.03 5.61 -8.49
N PRO A 81 11.16 5.13 -9.07
CA PRO A 81 11.24 3.82 -9.69
C PRO A 81 10.84 2.68 -8.73
N LEU A 82 10.09 1.71 -9.25
CA LEU A 82 9.69 0.51 -8.51
C LEU A 82 10.67 -0.63 -8.79
N LYS A 83 11.44 -1.04 -7.78
CA LYS A 83 12.28 -2.25 -7.85
C LYS A 83 11.45 -3.46 -7.39
N GLN A 84 10.94 -4.25 -8.34
CA GLN A 84 10.16 -5.46 -8.04
C GLN A 84 11.08 -6.67 -7.83
N ARG A 85 10.84 -7.41 -6.73
CA ARG A 85 11.76 -8.42 -6.24
C ARG A 85 11.00 -9.64 -5.73
N LEU A 86 11.54 -10.83 -5.98
CA LEU A 86 11.01 -12.11 -5.53
C LEU A 86 11.99 -12.75 -4.55
N LYS A 87 11.57 -12.97 -3.31
CA LYS A 87 12.38 -13.67 -2.30
C LYS A 87 11.99 -15.14 -2.21
N VAL A 88 12.95 -16.05 -2.38
CA VAL A 88 12.80 -17.50 -2.18
C VAL A 88 13.91 -17.97 -1.24
N GLY A 89 13.54 -18.40 -0.03
CA GLY A 89 14.51 -18.66 1.04
C GLY A 89 15.37 -17.41 1.29
N ASN A 90 16.69 -17.53 1.20
CA ASN A 90 17.62 -16.40 1.36
C ASN A 90 17.90 -15.63 0.07
N SER A 91 17.43 -16.12 -1.07
CA SER A 91 17.76 -15.52 -2.37
C SER A 91 16.68 -14.52 -2.78
N ILE A 92 17.09 -13.34 -3.21
CA ILE A 92 16.24 -12.28 -3.75
C ILE A 92 16.58 -12.13 -5.23
N TYR A 93 15.56 -12.26 -6.07
CA TYR A 93 15.63 -12.19 -7.53
C TYR A 93 14.91 -10.95 -8.05
N ASP A 94 15.30 -10.46 -9.23
CA ASP A 94 14.55 -9.44 -9.96
C ASP A 94 13.44 -10.04 -10.85
N SER A 95 12.78 -9.19 -11.64
CA SER A 95 11.73 -9.59 -12.59
C SER A 95 12.21 -10.50 -13.73
N SER A 96 13.53 -10.55 -13.99
CA SER A 96 14.15 -11.45 -14.96
C SER A 96 14.57 -12.80 -14.35
N LEU A 97 14.28 -13.01 -13.06
CA LEU A 97 14.74 -14.15 -12.25
C LEU A 97 16.26 -14.21 -12.08
N SER A 98 16.95 -13.08 -12.25
CA SER A 98 18.38 -12.97 -11.96
C SER A 98 18.57 -12.76 -10.46
N LEU A 99 19.53 -13.48 -9.86
CA LEU A 99 19.86 -13.32 -8.44
C LEU A 99 20.48 -11.94 -8.21
N VAL A 100 19.84 -11.14 -7.37
CA VAL A 100 20.27 -9.78 -7.04
C VAL A 100 21.02 -9.77 -5.72
N ARG A 101 20.46 -10.45 -4.71
CA ARG A 101 20.96 -10.40 -3.34
C ARG A 101 20.71 -11.73 -2.63
N THR A 102 21.71 -12.22 -1.92
CA THR A 102 21.50 -13.24 -0.89
C THR A 102 21.31 -12.54 0.46
N PHE A 103 20.08 -12.54 0.94
CA PHE A 103 19.67 -11.96 2.20
C PHE A 103 20.29 -12.70 3.38
N LYS A 104 20.92 -11.95 4.29
CA LYS A 104 21.45 -12.47 5.55
C LYS A 104 20.66 -11.81 6.68
N PRO A 105 19.87 -12.57 7.45
CA PRO A 105 19.04 -11.98 8.49
C PRO A 105 19.91 -11.37 9.59
N LEU A 106 19.68 -10.09 9.86
CA LEU A 106 20.31 -9.35 10.98
C LEU A 106 19.80 -9.86 12.32
N ILE A 107 18.54 -10.32 12.34
CA ILE A 107 17.89 -10.86 13.53
C ILE A 107 17.35 -12.25 13.23
N THR A 108 17.65 -13.21 14.10
CA THR A 108 17.16 -14.58 13.99
C THR A 108 16.14 -14.83 15.08
N VAL A 109 14.88 -14.99 14.68
CA VAL A 109 13.77 -15.30 15.58
C VAL A 109 13.21 -16.66 15.20
N LYS A 110 13.02 -17.54 16.19
CA LYS A 110 12.39 -18.85 15.96
C LYS A 110 11.00 -18.67 15.35
N GLY A 111 10.73 -19.35 14.24
CA GLY A 111 9.46 -19.26 13.51
C GLY A 111 9.38 -18.17 12.44
N ASP A 112 10.46 -17.42 12.19
CA ASP A 112 10.55 -16.45 11.07
C ASP A 112 11.42 -16.98 9.92
N GLU A 113 10.98 -18.09 9.33
CA GLU A 113 11.69 -18.77 8.23
C GLU A 113 11.83 -17.87 6.98
N ASP A 114 10.85 -17.00 6.76
CA ASP A 114 10.84 -16.05 5.63
C ASP A 114 11.62 -14.76 5.92
N HIS A 115 12.16 -14.61 7.13
CA HIS A 115 12.96 -13.46 7.58
C HIS A 115 12.22 -12.12 7.51
N ILE A 116 10.91 -12.14 7.70
CA ILE A 116 10.05 -10.94 7.63
C ILE A 116 10.43 -9.96 8.73
N LEU A 117 10.68 -10.45 9.95
CA LEU A 117 11.06 -9.58 11.06
C LEU A 117 12.39 -8.89 10.73
N SER A 118 13.34 -9.62 10.15
CA SER A 118 14.63 -9.05 9.76
C SER A 118 14.53 -8.05 8.62
N LEU A 119 13.67 -8.29 7.62
CA LEU A 119 13.41 -7.33 6.54
C LEU A 119 12.76 -6.05 7.06
N CYS A 120 11.86 -6.18 8.04
CA CYS A 120 11.25 -5.04 8.71
C CYS A 120 12.29 -4.26 9.52
N TYR A 121 13.11 -4.97 10.31
CA TYR A 121 14.16 -4.34 11.10
C TYR A 121 15.16 -3.58 10.22
N GLU A 122 15.67 -4.20 9.14
CA GLU A 122 16.58 -3.55 8.18
C GLU A 122 16.01 -2.20 7.71
N THR A 123 14.78 -2.21 7.17
CA THR A 123 14.15 -0.99 6.64
C THR A 123 13.91 0.06 7.72
N VAL A 124 13.45 -0.36 8.90
CA VAL A 124 13.11 0.58 9.98
C VAL A 124 14.37 1.16 10.63
N SER A 125 15.46 0.39 10.70
CA SER A 125 16.75 0.83 11.22
C SER A 125 17.38 1.93 10.35
N GLU A 126 17.06 1.96 9.05
CA GLU A 126 17.41 3.03 8.11
C GLU A 126 16.48 4.24 8.22
N GLY A 127 15.53 4.23 9.15
CA GLY A 127 14.58 5.34 9.34
C GLY A 127 13.45 5.36 8.32
N HIS A 128 13.14 4.22 7.69
CA HIS A 128 12.11 4.09 6.68
C HIS A 128 10.88 3.32 7.18
N SER A 129 9.83 3.23 6.36
CA SER A 129 8.58 2.54 6.70
C SER A 129 8.30 1.32 5.80
N VAL A 130 7.63 0.33 6.38
CA VAL A 130 7.29 -0.95 5.72
C VAL A 130 5.80 -1.17 5.75
N LEU A 131 5.23 -1.52 4.60
CA LEU A 131 3.85 -1.98 4.47
C LEU A 131 3.83 -3.48 4.16
N LEU A 132 3.22 -4.27 5.02
CA LEU A 132 3.14 -5.73 4.91
C LEU A 132 1.72 -6.15 4.50
N PHE A 133 1.54 -6.74 3.33
CA PHE A 133 0.26 -7.32 2.93
C PHE A 133 0.15 -8.79 3.37
N CYS A 134 -0.87 -9.08 4.18
CA CYS A 134 -1.16 -10.39 4.73
C CYS A 134 -2.49 -10.96 4.22
N PRO A 135 -2.64 -12.28 4.12
CA PRO A 135 -3.83 -12.92 3.55
C PRO A 135 -5.07 -12.83 4.45
N SER A 136 -4.93 -12.60 5.75
CA SER A 136 -6.04 -12.57 6.70
C SER A 136 -5.84 -11.57 7.83
N LYS A 137 -6.94 -11.21 8.50
CA LYS A 137 -6.95 -10.30 9.67
C LYS A 137 -6.05 -10.82 10.80
N SER A 138 -6.24 -12.09 11.18
CA SER A 138 -5.44 -12.75 12.21
C SER A 138 -3.95 -12.79 11.89
N TRP A 139 -3.58 -12.92 10.60
CA TRP A 139 -2.16 -12.84 10.20
C TRP A 139 -1.59 -11.44 10.43
N CYS A 140 -2.35 -10.38 10.15
CA CYS A 140 -1.90 -9.01 10.39
C CYS A 140 -1.62 -8.77 11.87
N GLU A 141 -2.55 -9.17 12.75
CA GLU A 141 -2.43 -9.03 14.21
C GLU A 141 -1.24 -9.83 14.75
N LYS A 142 -1.14 -11.13 14.41
CA LYS A 142 -0.06 -12.01 14.89
C LYS A 142 1.32 -11.56 14.41
N LEU A 143 1.42 -11.14 13.15
CA LEU A 143 2.67 -10.66 12.59
C LEU A 143 3.10 -9.35 13.26
N SER A 144 2.15 -8.43 13.49
CA SER A 144 2.43 -7.18 14.20
C SER A 144 2.93 -7.41 15.62
N ASP A 145 2.28 -8.31 16.37
CA ASP A 145 2.71 -8.70 17.72
C ASP A 145 4.11 -9.32 17.72
N SER A 146 4.41 -10.18 16.73
CA SER A 146 5.72 -10.82 16.58
C SER A 146 6.83 -9.81 16.25
N ILE A 147 6.57 -8.86 15.36
CA ILE A 147 7.54 -7.80 15.00
C ILE A 147 7.77 -6.86 16.20
N ALA A 148 6.71 -6.41 16.87
CA ALA A 148 6.82 -5.55 18.05
C ALA A 148 7.62 -6.23 19.16
N ARG A 149 7.39 -7.53 19.39
CA ARG A 149 8.13 -8.33 20.38
C ARG A 149 9.60 -8.48 20.01
N ALA A 150 9.91 -8.65 18.73
CA ALA A 150 11.28 -8.69 18.26
C ALA A 150 11.98 -7.33 18.50
N PHE A 151 11.31 -6.21 18.19
CA PHE A 151 11.84 -4.86 18.44
C PHE A 151 12.04 -4.59 19.94
N TYR A 152 11.10 -5.02 20.79
CA TYR A 152 11.24 -4.98 22.25
C TYR A 152 12.50 -5.74 22.70
N ASN A 153 12.66 -6.98 22.25
CA ASN A 153 13.77 -7.83 22.65
C ASN A 153 15.10 -7.21 22.21
N LEU A 154 15.22 -6.75 20.97
CA LEU A 154 16.46 -6.12 20.47
C LEU A 154 16.92 -4.95 21.35
N ARG A 155 15.98 -4.11 21.82
CA ARG A 155 16.31 -2.99 22.70
C ARG A 155 16.77 -3.43 24.09
N HIS A 156 16.17 -4.48 24.66
CA HIS A 156 16.42 -4.88 26.04
C HIS A 156 17.51 -5.95 26.21
N THR A 157 17.68 -6.84 25.23
CA THR A 157 18.73 -7.89 25.26
C THR A 157 19.99 -7.47 24.52
N GLY A 158 19.92 -6.48 23.62
CA GLY A 158 21.07 -5.94 22.90
C GLY A 158 22.13 -5.30 23.80
N GLY A 159 21.74 -4.82 24.99
CA GLY A 159 22.64 -4.22 25.98
C GLY A 159 23.49 -5.20 26.79
N GLN A 160 23.19 -6.51 26.75
CA GLN A 160 23.89 -7.51 27.59
C GLN A 160 25.02 -8.24 26.85
N ASN A 161 25.05 -8.22 25.51
CA ASN A 161 25.97 -9.07 24.72
C ASN A 161 26.76 -8.33 23.61
N GLY A 162 26.96 -7.01 23.68
CA GLY A 162 27.78 -6.28 22.69
C GLY A 162 27.24 -6.37 21.25
N SER A 163 25.93 -6.57 21.10
CA SER A 163 25.26 -6.64 19.80
C SER A 163 25.42 -5.29 19.09
N ALA A 164 25.98 -5.30 17.86
CA ALA A 164 26.14 -4.11 17.01
C ALA A 164 24.81 -3.52 16.50
N LEU A 165 23.68 -4.17 16.79
CA LEU A 165 22.36 -3.76 16.32
C LEU A 165 21.80 -2.62 17.17
N GLN A 166 21.47 -1.51 16.51
CA GLN A 166 20.89 -0.34 17.16
C GLN A 166 19.37 -0.53 17.40
N PRO A 167 18.84 -0.09 18.55
CA PRO A 167 17.40 -0.02 18.75
C PRO A 167 16.74 0.89 17.70
N VAL A 168 15.51 0.54 17.31
CA VAL A 168 14.71 1.38 16.42
C VAL A 168 14.40 2.72 17.10
N ALA A 169 14.71 3.82 16.43
CA ALA A 169 14.32 5.15 16.87
C ALA A 169 12.82 5.37 16.63
N LEU A 170 12.09 5.72 17.70
CA LEU A 170 10.64 5.91 17.67
C LEU A 170 10.27 7.28 18.23
N ASP A 171 9.29 7.93 17.62
CA ASP A 171 8.68 9.15 18.15
C ASP A 171 7.79 8.82 19.36
N GLN A 172 8.36 8.94 20.55
CA GLN A 172 7.67 8.62 21.80
C GLN A 172 6.48 9.56 22.06
N GLY A 173 6.55 10.82 21.64
CA GLY A 173 5.45 11.78 21.78
C GLY A 173 4.27 11.36 20.90
N GLY A 174 4.54 11.13 19.61
CA GLY A 174 3.54 10.64 18.67
C GLY A 174 2.92 9.30 19.09
N VAL A 175 3.70 8.37 19.65
CA VAL A 175 3.20 7.08 20.15
C VAL A 175 2.15 7.28 21.25
N VAL A 176 2.42 8.18 22.21
CA VAL A 176 1.48 8.47 23.30
C VAL A 176 0.19 9.07 22.75
N ASP A 177 0.29 9.98 21.79
CA ASP A 177 -0.86 10.61 21.14
C ASP A 177 -1.71 9.60 20.38
N VAL A 178 -1.09 8.71 19.60
CA VAL A 178 -1.80 7.65 18.86
C VAL A 178 -2.55 6.72 19.83
N LEU A 179 -1.90 6.28 20.90
CA LEU A 179 -2.57 5.44 21.91
C LEU A 179 -3.71 6.18 22.61
N ALA A 180 -3.57 7.48 22.85
CA ALA A 180 -4.64 8.30 23.43
C ALA A 180 -5.82 8.47 22.47
N GLN A 181 -5.56 8.68 21.18
CA GLN A 181 -6.60 8.77 20.15
C GLN A 181 -7.35 7.45 20.01
N LEU A 182 -6.63 6.32 19.90
CA LEU A 182 -7.25 4.98 19.83
C LEU A 182 -8.15 4.69 21.03
N ARG A 183 -7.72 5.04 22.26
CA ARG A 183 -8.55 4.88 23.48
C ARG A 183 -9.85 5.69 23.46
N ARG A 184 -9.88 6.81 22.73
CA ARG A 184 -11.06 7.68 22.63
C ARG A 184 -12.01 7.27 21.52
N THR A 185 -11.60 6.35 20.64
CA THR A 185 -12.51 5.79 19.64
C THR A 185 -13.64 5.00 20.32
N PRO A 186 -14.82 4.87 19.68
CA PRO A 186 -15.93 4.10 20.24
C PRO A 186 -15.60 2.62 20.52
N ALA A 187 -14.63 2.05 19.80
CA ALA A 187 -14.15 0.68 19.99
C ALA A 187 -13.24 0.51 21.22
N GLY A 188 -12.67 1.61 21.73
CA GLY A 188 -11.61 1.59 22.73
C GLY A 188 -10.27 1.17 22.14
N LEU A 189 -9.28 0.94 23.01
CA LEU A 189 -7.94 0.52 22.59
C LEU A 189 -7.86 -1.00 22.47
N ASP A 190 -7.66 -1.49 21.24
CA ASP A 190 -7.41 -2.89 20.97
C ASP A 190 -6.17 -3.42 21.76
N PRO A 191 -6.25 -4.60 22.40
CA PRO A 191 -5.16 -5.13 23.19
C PRO A 191 -3.87 -5.43 22.41
N VAL A 192 -3.97 -5.80 21.13
CA VAL A 192 -2.81 -6.02 20.26
C VAL A 192 -2.19 -4.67 19.91
N LEU A 193 -2.99 -3.67 19.50
CA LEU A 193 -2.49 -2.31 19.23
C LEU A 193 -1.83 -1.69 20.47
N GLN A 194 -2.37 -1.92 21.67
CA GLN A 194 -1.77 -1.47 22.93
C GLN A 194 -0.33 -2.01 23.11
N ARG A 195 -0.05 -3.23 22.64
CA ARG A 195 1.27 -3.86 22.75
C ARG A 195 2.19 -3.51 21.59
N THR A 196 1.66 -3.28 20.39
CA THR A 196 2.47 -3.09 19.18
C THR A 196 2.81 -1.63 18.89
N VAL A 197 1.86 -0.70 19.09
CA VAL A 197 2.05 0.73 18.77
C VAL A 197 3.22 1.36 19.55
N PRO A 198 3.48 1.02 20.83
CA PRO A 198 4.68 1.48 21.53
C PRO A 198 6.02 1.18 20.83
N TRP A 199 6.01 0.21 19.91
CA TRP A 199 7.18 -0.21 19.13
C TRP A 199 7.12 0.26 17.67
N GLY A 200 6.22 1.19 17.34
CA GLY A 200 6.04 1.71 15.98
C GLY A 200 5.45 0.67 15.02
N VAL A 201 4.75 -0.34 15.53
CA VAL A 201 4.14 -1.43 14.75
C VAL A 201 2.62 -1.41 14.95
N ALA A 202 1.87 -1.55 13.86
CA ALA A 202 0.42 -1.68 13.92
C ALA A 202 -0.11 -2.61 12.82
N PHE A 203 -1.40 -2.93 12.89
CA PHE A 203 -2.12 -3.64 11.83
C PHE A 203 -3.31 -2.83 11.32
N HIS A 204 -3.74 -3.11 10.09
CA HIS A 204 -4.89 -2.45 9.45
C HIS A 204 -5.74 -3.46 8.68
N HIS A 205 -7.02 -3.56 9.02
CA HIS A 205 -7.95 -4.41 8.29
C HIS A 205 -9.39 -3.99 8.53
N ALA A 206 -10.33 -4.54 7.74
CA ALA A 206 -11.76 -4.26 7.84
C ALA A 206 -12.44 -4.72 9.15
N GLY A 207 -11.72 -5.35 10.08
CA GLY A 207 -12.21 -5.58 11.45
C GLY A 207 -12.11 -4.37 12.37
N LEU A 208 -11.32 -3.36 12.01
CA LEU A 208 -11.20 -2.10 12.74
C LEU A 208 -12.30 -1.13 12.30
N THR A 209 -12.73 -0.27 13.21
CA THR A 209 -13.64 0.84 12.89
C THR A 209 -13.00 1.82 11.91
N PHE A 210 -13.79 2.73 11.34
CA PHE A 210 -13.24 3.78 10.47
C PHE A 210 -12.33 4.73 11.25
N ASP A 211 -12.72 5.11 12.47
CA ASP A 211 -11.94 6.01 13.33
C ASP A 211 -10.57 5.42 13.69
N GLU A 212 -10.51 4.13 14.06
CA GLU A 212 -9.24 3.45 14.32
C GLU A 212 -8.34 3.41 13.08
N ARG A 213 -8.92 3.12 11.91
CA ARG A 213 -8.17 3.09 10.65
C ARG A 213 -7.61 4.46 10.30
N ASP A 214 -8.39 5.53 10.47
CA ASP A 214 -7.94 6.91 10.21
C ASP A 214 -6.77 7.30 11.12
N VAL A 215 -6.85 6.98 12.42
CA VAL A 215 -5.76 7.21 13.38
C VAL A 215 -4.48 6.47 12.97
N LEU A 216 -4.59 5.19 12.59
CA LEU A 216 -3.44 4.37 12.20
C LEU A 216 -2.82 4.79 10.87
N GLU A 217 -3.65 5.20 9.89
CA GLU A 217 -3.19 5.74 8.61
C GLU A 217 -2.47 7.07 8.81
N GLY A 218 -3.01 7.96 9.65
CA GLY A 218 -2.36 9.20 10.07
C GLY A 218 -1.01 8.93 10.75
N ALA A 219 -0.98 8.01 11.71
CA ALA A 219 0.23 7.62 12.43
C ALA A 219 1.32 7.04 11.51
N PHE A 220 0.93 6.23 10.52
CA PHE A 220 1.87 5.69 9.54
C PHE A 220 2.41 6.77 8.59
N ARG A 221 1.53 7.65 8.10
CA ARG A 221 1.92 8.79 7.24
C ARG A 221 2.87 9.76 7.97
N GLY A 222 2.62 9.99 9.25
CA GLY A 222 3.45 10.79 10.14
C GLY A 222 4.77 10.12 10.56
N GLY A 223 4.96 8.82 10.28
CA GLY A 223 6.16 8.09 10.66
C GLY A 223 6.23 7.71 12.15
N VAL A 224 5.13 7.84 12.88
CA VAL A 224 5.01 7.32 14.26
C VAL A 224 4.91 5.80 14.23
N VAL A 225 4.04 5.27 13.36
CA VAL A 225 4.03 3.85 12.99
C VAL A 225 4.94 3.68 11.78
N ARG A 226 5.93 2.79 11.90
CA ARG A 226 6.91 2.49 10.86
C ARG A 226 6.64 1.17 10.17
N VAL A 227 5.94 0.24 10.82
CA VAL A 227 5.54 -1.04 10.24
C VAL A 227 4.03 -1.17 10.32
N LEU A 228 3.36 -1.34 9.18
CA LEU A 228 1.93 -1.56 9.12
C LEU A 228 1.63 -2.89 8.42
N ALA A 229 1.02 -3.83 9.14
CA ALA A 229 0.54 -5.09 8.56
C ALA A 229 -0.93 -4.97 8.16
N ALA A 230 -1.23 -5.10 6.87
CA ALA A 230 -2.54 -4.85 6.33
C ALA A 230 -3.10 -6.00 5.50
N THR A 231 -4.43 -6.09 5.43
CA THR A 231 -5.11 -6.91 4.42
C THR A 231 -5.18 -6.21 3.07
N SER A 232 -5.57 -6.93 2.01
CA SER A 232 -5.76 -6.37 0.66
C SER A 232 -6.75 -5.21 0.61
N THR A 233 -7.66 -5.07 1.57
CA THR A 233 -8.59 -3.93 1.65
C THR A 233 -7.90 -2.57 1.76
N LEU A 234 -6.63 -2.51 2.18
CA LEU A 234 -5.86 -1.27 2.17
C LEU A 234 -5.31 -0.94 0.77
N SER A 235 -5.21 -1.92 -0.14
CA SER A 235 -4.65 -1.69 -1.48
C SER A 235 -5.50 -0.75 -2.32
N SER A 236 -6.81 -0.68 -2.05
CA SER A 236 -7.77 0.24 -2.63
C SER A 236 -8.30 1.23 -1.59
N GLY A 237 -8.29 2.53 -1.92
CA GLY A 237 -9.09 3.52 -1.19
C GLY A 237 -8.35 4.51 -0.29
N VAL A 238 -7.03 4.38 -0.07
CA VAL A 238 -6.25 5.38 0.70
C VAL A 238 -4.84 5.56 0.13
N ASN A 239 -4.30 6.78 0.12
CA ASN A 239 -2.93 7.05 -0.29
C ASN A 239 -1.98 6.88 0.91
N LEU A 240 -1.30 5.72 0.95
CA LEU A 240 -0.41 5.35 2.05
C LEU A 240 0.88 4.73 1.49
N PRO A 241 1.86 5.56 1.08
CA PRO A 241 3.11 5.10 0.52
C PRO A 241 4.09 4.63 1.62
N ALA A 242 4.91 3.65 1.29
CA ALA A 242 5.95 3.11 2.16
C ALA A 242 7.24 2.91 1.37
N ARG A 243 8.39 2.95 2.05
CA ARG A 243 9.69 2.67 1.42
C ARG A 243 9.71 1.28 0.79
N ARG A 244 9.23 0.30 1.57
CA ARG A 244 9.21 -1.12 1.21
C ARG A 244 7.80 -1.67 1.38
N VAL A 245 7.33 -2.37 0.35
CA VAL A 245 6.09 -3.16 0.42
C VAL A 245 6.48 -4.63 0.38
N ILE A 246 5.96 -5.43 1.33
CA ILE A 246 6.21 -6.86 1.42
C ILE A 246 4.86 -7.58 1.31
N ILE A 247 4.73 -8.47 0.34
CA ILE A 247 3.55 -9.33 0.21
C ILE A 247 3.92 -10.69 0.81
N ARG A 248 3.25 -11.09 1.91
CA ARG A 248 3.65 -12.27 2.70
C ARG A 248 3.58 -13.58 1.93
N THR A 249 2.67 -13.69 0.98
CA THR A 249 2.44 -14.89 0.18
C THR A 249 1.72 -14.51 -1.11
N PRO A 250 1.99 -15.17 -2.25
CA PRO A 250 1.19 -14.95 -3.46
C PRO A 250 -0.22 -15.53 -3.35
N THR A 251 -0.56 -16.24 -2.26
CA THR A 251 -1.86 -16.92 -2.10
C THR A 251 -2.70 -16.26 -1.01
N PHE A 252 -3.81 -15.63 -1.40
CA PHE A 252 -4.79 -14.99 -0.52
C PHE A 252 -6.09 -15.78 -0.53
N ASN A 253 -6.60 -16.18 0.64
CA ASN A 253 -7.82 -16.99 0.78
C ASN A 253 -7.81 -18.27 -0.09
N GLY A 254 -6.65 -18.93 -0.21
CA GLY A 254 -6.48 -20.15 -1.00
C GLY A 254 -6.43 -19.94 -2.52
N ARG A 255 -6.42 -18.68 -2.99
CA ARG A 255 -6.32 -18.33 -4.42
C ARG A 255 -5.06 -17.53 -4.68
N LEU A 256 -4.48 -17.72 -5.87
CA LEU A 256 -3.38 -16.88 -6.32
C LEU A 256 -3.85 -15.43 -6.42
N LEU A 257 -3.02 -14.50 -5.96
CA LEU A 257 -3.26 -13.06 -6.02
C LEU A 257 -3.43 -12.66 -7.49
N ASP A 258 -4.50 -11.91 -7.78
CA ASP A 258 -4.71 -11.42 -9.13
C ASP A 258 -3.69 -10.31 -9.48
N PRO A 259 -3.31 -10.16 -10.76
CA PRO A 259 -2.32 -9.16 -11.17
C PRO A 259 -2.71 -7.71 -10.87
N LEU A 260 -4.02 -7.40 -10.76
CA LEU A 260 -4.47 -6.05 -10.44
C LEU A 260 -4.23 -5.74 -8.96
N THR A 261 -4.66 -6.61 -8.05
CA THR A 261 -4.42 -6.47 -6.62
C THR A 261 -2.93 -6.44 -6.31
N TYR A 262 -2.12 -7.31 -6.94
CA TYR A 262 -0.66 -7.25 -6.82
C TYR A 262 -0.11 -5.87 -7.19
N ARG A 263 -0.53 -5.32 -8.34
CA ARG A 263 -0.07 -4.00 -8.79
C ARG A 263 -0.54 -2.87 -7.88
N GLN A 264 -1.76 -2.93 -7.35
CA GLN A 264 -2.26 -1.96 -6.36
C GLN A 264 -1.46 -2.01 -5.05
N MET A 265 -1.09 -3.21 -4.58
CA MET A 265 -0.22 -3.37 -3.42
C MET A 265 1.19 -2.83 -3.67
N ALA A 266 1.84 -3.30 -4.73
CA ALA A 266 3.21 -2.89 -5.09
C ALA A 266 3.31 -1.41 -5.47
N GLY A 267 2.22 -0.82 -5.99
CA GLY A 267 2.11 0.60 -6.30
C GLY A 267 2.38 1.51 -5.10
N ARG A 268 2.22 1.02 -3.88
CA ARG A 268 2.46 1.76 -2.64
C ARG A 268 3.93 1.86 -2.23
N ALA A 269 4.82 1.15 -2.93
CA ALA A 269 6.25 1.27 -2.67
C ALA A 269 6.83 2.58 -3.26
N GLY A 270 7.69 3.25 -2.51
CA GLY A 270 8.32 4.51 -2.89
C GLY A 270 7.51 5.74 -2.46
N ARG A 271 8.10 6.56 -1.58
CA ARG A 271 7.52 7.81 -1.10
C ARG A 271 8.07 9.01 -1.89
N MET A 272 7.22 9.57 -2.75
CA MET A 272 7.49 10.81 -3.48
C MET A 272 7.99 11.92 -2.55
N GLY A 273 9.17 12.48 -2.84
CA GLY A 273 9.74 13.64 -2.13
C GLY A 273 10.43 13.35 -0.79
N VAL A 274 10.50 12.09 -0.35
CA VAL A 274 11.23 11.68 0.87
C VAL A 274 12.29 10.63 0.55
N ASP A 275 11.99 9.68 -0.33
CA ASP A 275 12.93 8.66 -0.75
C ASP A 275 13.69 9.15 -1.99
N THR A 276 15.03 9.19 -1.93
CA THR A 276 15.90 9.52 -3.09
C THR A 276 15.89 8.43 -4.15
N GLU A 277 15.63 7.19 -3.73
CA GLU A 277 15.34 6.02 -4.56
C GLU A 277 14.45 5.10 -3.74
N GLY A 278 13.58 4.28 -4.33
CA GLY A 278 13.03 3.04 -3.74
C GLY A 278 14.12 1.95 -3.63
N GLU A 279 14.85 1.78 -2.53
CA GLU A 279 15.87 0.74 -2.38
C GLU A 279 15.26 -0.60 -2.00
N GLU A 280 15.55 -1.57 -2.86
CA GLU A 280 16.56 -2.53 -2.46
C GLU A 280 17.92 -2.05 -2.97
N GLY A 281 18.92 -2.06 -2.08
CA GLY A 281 20.14 -1.26 -2.18
C GLY A 281 21.13 -1.67 -3.26
N GLU A 282 21.91 -0.67 -3.68
CA GLU A 282 23.23 -0.85 -4.27
C GLU A 282 24.12 0.34 -3.91
N ASP A 283 25.26 0.02 -3.33
CA ASP A 283 26.28 0.92 -2.81
C ASP A 283 26.97 1.66 -3.96
N GLY A 284 27.03 2.98 -3.83
CA GLY A 284 27.63 3.87 -4.82
C GLY A 284 29.14 3.83 -4.74
N SER A 285 29.78 3.16 -5.70
CA SER A 285 31.19 3.42 -6.00
C SER A 285 31.29 4.62 -6.95
N ARG A 286 31.42 5.81 -6.37
CA ARG A 286 32.09 6.95 -7.01
C ARG A 286 33.56 6.89 -6.66
N HIS A 287 34.39 6.42 -7.59
CA HIS A 287 35.57 7.11 -8.11
C HIS A 287 36.18 6.30 -9.26
#